data_AF-A0A2H1W1Q5-F1
#
_entry.id   AF-A0A2H1W1Q5-F1
#
_cell.length_a   1.000
_cell.length_b   1.000
_cell.length_c   1.000
_cell.angle_alpha   90.00
_cell.angle_beta   90.00
_cell.angle_gamma   90.00
#
_symmetry.space_group_name_H-M   'P 1'
#
loop_
_entity.id
_entity.type
_entity.pdbx_description
1 polymer ?
#
loop_
_entity_poly.entity_id
_entity_poly.type
_entity_poly.pdbx_seq_one_letter_code
_entity_poly.pdbx_strand_id
1 'polypeptide(L)'
;MQIKYALLLCCVAAVSVAQSQRPPVSDTALDDALQDKRFIQRQLKCALGEGPCDPIGKRLKTLAPLVLRGACPQCTPQETKQIQRTLSYVQRNYPQQWAKIVRQYAG
;
A
#
# COMPACT_ATOMS: atom_id res chain seq x y z
N MET A 1 -1.13 9.98 -58.27
CA MET A 1 -1.93 10.65 -57.23
C MET A 1 -3.19 9.81 -57.05
N GLN A 2 -3.48 9.11 -55.94
CA GLN A 2 -3.31 9.51 -54.56
C GLN A 2 -2.99 8.30 -53.64
N ILE A 3 -1.97 8.52 -52.82
CA ILE A 3 -1.65 7.97 -51.50
C ILE A 3 -2.72 7.02 -50.92
N LYS A 4 -2.53 5.69 -51.08
CA LYS A 4 -3.35 4.63 -50.44
C LYS A 4 -2.74 4.07 -49.14
N TYR A 5 -1.66 4.67 -48.64
CA TYR A 5 -0.95 4.21 -47.43
C TYR A 5 -0.83 5.33 -46.39
N ALA A 6 -1.93 6.04 -46.13
CA ALA A 6 -2.01 7.08 -45.08
C ALA A 6 -3.04 6.73 -43.99
N LEU A 7 -3.18 5.45 -43.67
CA LEU A 7 -3.88 4.97 -42.47
C LEU A 7 -2.98 4.00 -41.70
N LEU A 8 -1.68 4.26 -41.74
CA LEU A 8 -0.64 3.68 -40.92
C LEU A 8 -0.09 4.83 -40.09
N LEU A 9 -0.73 5.13 -38.95
CA LEU A 9 -0.13 5.73 -37.74
C LEU A 9 -1.24 6.23 -36.80
N CYS A 10 -1.01 6.01 -35.50
CA CYS A 10 -1.68 6.66 -34.38
C CYS A 10 -3.06 6.12 -33.94
N CYS A 11 -3.06 4.90 -33.40
CA CYS A 11 -3.64 4.71 -32.07
C CYS A 11 -2.51 4.23 -31.16
N VAL A 12 -1.71 5.20 -30.75
CA VAL A 12 -0.76 5.09 -29.64
C VAL A 12 -1.48 4.35 -28.52
N ALA A 13 -0.90 3.24 -28.09
CA ALA A 13 -1.33 2.51 -26.91
C ALA A 13 -1.48 3.52 -25.76
N ALA A 14 -2.72 3.90 -25.47
CA ALA A 14 -3.07 4.50 -24.21
C ALA A 14 -2.84 3.39 -23.17
N VAL A 15 -1.59 3.30 -22.70
CA VAL A 15 -1.27 2.65 -21.44
C VAL A 15 -1.99 3.49 -20.40
N SER A 16 -3.27 3.19 -20.18
CA SER A 16 -4.05 3.72 -19.09
C SER A 16 -3.37 3.21 -17.83
N VAL A 17 -2.51 4.06 -17.26
CA VAL A 17 -2.07 3.93 -15.88
C VAL A 17 -3.35 3.81 -15.08
N ALA A 18 -3.66 2.60 -14.61
CA ALA A 18 -4.77 2.33 -13.74
C ALA A 18 -4.50 3.00 -12.40
N GLN A 19 -4.68 4.32 -12.34
CA GLN A 19 -4.84 5.03 -11.07
C GLN A 19 -6.12 4.47 -10.46
N SER A 20 -5.94 3.49 -9.57
CA SER A 20 -7.01 2.99 -8.73
C SER A 20 -7.59 4.21 -8.00
N GLN A 21 -8.77 4.69 -8.41
CA GLN A 21 -9.53 5.67 -7.65
C GLN A 21 -10.01 4.97 -6.38
N ARG A 22 -9.13 4.91 -5.38
CA ARG A 22 -9.44 4.38 -4.06
C ARG A 22 -10.07 5.52 -3.26
N PRO A 23 -11.17 5.27 -2.54
CA PRO A 23 -11.73 6.30 -1.68
C PRO A 23 -10.67 6.74 -0.66
N PRO A 24 -10.53 8.04 -0.41
CA PRO A 24 -9.59 8.53 0.59
C PRO A 24 -10.02 8.01 1.98
N VAL A 25 -9.04 7.63 2.80
CA VAL A 25 -9.26 7.23 4.19
C VAL A 25 -9.14 8.48 5.06
N SER A 26 -10.17 8.79 5.86
CA SER A 26 -10.09 9.89 6.83
C SER A 26 -9.14 9.53 7.98
N ASP A 27 -8.62 10.55 8.66
CA ASP A 27 -7.75 10.32 9.83
C ASP A 27 -8.50 9.64 10.98
N THR A 28 -9.80 9.93 11.16
CA THR A 28 -10.66 9.26 12.15
C THR A 28 -10.81 7.78 11.85
N ALA A 29 -11.08 7.41 10.59
CA ALA A 29 -11.22 6.01 10.19
C ALA A 29 -9.90 5.24 10.34
N LEU A 30 -8.75 5.90 10.13
CA LEU A 30 -7.46 5.32 10.43
C LEU A 30 -7.30 5.06 11.93
N ASP A 31 -7.62 6.03 12.77
CA ASP A 31 -7.47 5.90 14.22
C ASP A 31 -8.39 4.80 14.78
N ASP A 32 -9.63 4.73 14.32
CA ASP A 32 -10.58 3.68 14.69
C ASP A 32 -10.04 2.29 14.29
N ALA A 33 -9.46 2.17 13.09
CA ALA A 33 -8.86 0.92 12.62
C ALA A 33 -7.62 0.52 13.43
N LEU A 34 -6.76 1.48 13.82
CA LEU A 34 -5.59 1.22 14.65
C LEU A 34 -5.98 0.79 16.07
N GLN A 35 -7.07 1.36 16.61
CA GLN A 35 -7.58 1.03 17.95
C GLN A 35 -8.37 -0.28 18.00
N ASP A 36 -8.92 -0.75 16.87
CA ASP A 36 -9.51 -2.09 16.77
C ASP A 36 -8.42 -3.16 16.84
N LYS A 37 -8.24 -3.71 18.06
CA LYS A 37 -7.30 -4.79 18.37
C LYS A 37 -7.49 -6.00 17.46
N ARG A 38 -8.73 -6.35 17.11
CA ARG A 38 -9.02 -7.50 16.25
C ARG A 38 -8.58 -7.20 14.83
N PHE A 39 -8.81 -5.98 14.34
CA PHE A 39 -8.36 -5.55 13.01
C PHE A 39 -6.84 -5.55 12.91
N ILE A 40 -6.15 -4.82 13.79
CA ILE A 40 -4.70 -4.69 13.70
C ILE A 40 -3.99 -6.05 13.85
N GLN A 41 -4.47 -6.94 14.71
CA GLN A 41 -3.92 -8.29 14.83
C GLN A 41 -4.08 -9.11 13.54
N ARG A 42 -5.21 -8.99 12.83
CA ARG A 42 -5.38 -9.64 11.53
C ARG A 42 -4.40 -9.09 10.50
N GLN A 43 -4.21 -7.77 10.46
CA GLN A 43 -3.28 -7.14 9.53
C GLN A 43 -1.82 -7.53 9.82
N LEU A 44 -1.42 -7.59 11.11
CA LEU A 44 -0.09 -8.03 11.51
C LEU A 44 0.16 -9.50 11.14
N LYS A 45 -0.82 -10.39 11.38
CA LYS A 45 -0.71 -11.80 10.95
C LYS A 45 -0.57 -11.92 9.44
N CYS A 46 -1.37 -11.18 8.67
CA CYS A 46 -1.24 -11.13 7.21
C CYS A 46 0.17 -10.67 6.77
N ALA A 47 0.68 -9.59 7.38
CA ALA A 47 2.01 -9.06 7.11
C ALA A 47 3.11 -10.09 7.40
N LEU A 48 2.95 -10.91 8.44
CA LEU A 48 3.89 -11.97 8.81
C LEU A 48 3.67 -13.29 8.05
N GLY A 49 2.60 -13.40 7.24
CA GLY A 49 2.23 -14.67 6.61
C GLY A 49 1.65 -15.70 7.59
N GLU A 50 1.28 -15.28 8.80
CA GLU A 50 0.70 -16.10 9.87
C GLU A 50 -0.84 -16.17 9.77
N GLY A 51 -1.44 -15.64 8.70
CA GLY A 51 -2.89 -15.63 8.52
C GLY A 51 -3.36 -15.08 7.15
N PRO A 52 -4.66 -15.14 6.87
CA PRO A 52 -5.23 -14.67 5.62
C PRO A 52 -5.12 -13.14 5.51
N CYS A 53 -4.98 -12.67 4.28
CA CYS A 53 -4.94 -11.26 3.94
C CYS A 53 -6.23 -10.82 3.25
N ASP A 54 -6.83 -9.75 3.76
CA ASP A 54 -7.88 -9.00 3.07
C ASP A 54 -7.25 -8.05 2.01
N PRO A 55 -8.05 -7.32 1.20
CA PRO A 55 -7.50 -6.40 0.20
C PRO A 55 -6.57 -5.32 0.79
N ILE A 56 -6.83 -4.87 2.03
CA ILE A 56 -6.01 -3.88 2.72
C ILE A 56 -4.65 -4.50 3.09
N GLY A 57 -4.65 -5.64 3.74
CA GLY A 57 -3.44 -6.36 4.15
C GLY A 57 -2.57 -6.76 2.97
N LYS A 58 -3.18 -7.21 1.86
CA LYS A 58 -2.45 -7.48 0.60
C LYS A 58 -1.73 -6.24 0.09
N ARG A 59 -2.41 -5.09 0.09
CA ARG A 59 -1.81 -3.82 -0.35
C ARG A 59 -0.66 -3.39 0.57
N LEU A 60 -0.87 -3.43 1.89
CA LEU A 60 0.16 -3.08 2.87
C LEU A 60 1.38 -3.97 2.72
N LYS A 61 1.17 -5.28 2.53
CA LYS A 61 2.24 -6.25 2.28
C LYS A 61 3.06 -5.94 1.04
N THR A 62 2.42 -5.55 -0.07
CA THR A 62 3.11 -5.14 -1.30
C THR A 62 3.92 -3.86 -1.11
N LEU A 63 3.41 -2.91 -0.33
CA LEU A 63 4.08 -1.63 -0.10
C LEU A 63 5.17 -1.68 0.99
N ALA A 64 5.12 -2.68 1.89
CA ALA A 64 6.00 -2.77 3.05
C ALA A 64 7.50 -2.66 2.72
N PRO A 65 8.07 -3.38 1.73
CA PRO A 65 9.49 -3.25 1.40
C PRO A 65 9.89 -1.83 0.96
N LEU A 66 9.04 -1.18 0.17
CA LEU A 66 9.29 0.17 -0.32
C LEU A 66 9.26 1.16 0.84
N VAL A 67 8.19 1.11 1.63
CA VAL A 67 7.94 2.00 2.76
C VAL A 67 9.06 1.90 3.80
N LEU A 68 9.54 0.68 4.10
CA LEU A 68 10.63 0.47 5.05
C LEU A 68 11.98 0.99 4.56
N ARG A 69 12.18 1.07 3.24
CA ARG A 69 13.35 1.72 2.62
C ARG A 69 13.19 3.25 2.49
N GLY A 70 12.08 3.80 2.97
CA GLY A 70 11.81 5.24 2.95
C GLY A 70 11.16 5.74 1.67
N ALA A 71 10.62 4.87 0.81
CA ALA A 71 9.99 5.25 -0.45
C ALA A 71 8.55 4.73 -0.57
N CYS A 72 7.64 5.54 -1.08
CA CYS A 72 6.37 5.03 -1.60
C CYS A 72 5.95 5.82 -2.84
N PRO A 73 6.43 5.44 -4.04
CA PRO A 73 6.13 6.18 -5.27
C PRO A 73 4.65 6.13 -5.66
N GLN A 74 3.89 5.18 -5.10
CA GLN A 74 2.47 4.99 -5.36
C GLN A 74 1.56 5.57 -4.26
N CYS A 75 2.13 6.27 -3.27
CA CYS A 75 1.38 6.85 -2.17
C CYS A 75 1.12 8.34 -2.40
N THR A 76 -0.08 8.81 -2.04
CA THR A 76 -0.35 10.24 -1.92
C THR A 76 0.36 10.84 -0.69
N PRO A 77 0.47 12.18 -0.59
CA PRO A 77 1.00 12.83 0.62
C PRO A 77 0.21 12.47 1.89
N GLN A 78 -1.11 12.31 1.77
CA GLN A 78 -1.97 11.87 2.89
C GLN A 78 -1.65 10.43 3.28
N GLU A 79 -1.59 9.50 2.30
CA GLU A 79 -1.26 8.10 2.57
C GLU A 79 0.13 7.97 3.20
N THR A 80 1.09 8.79 2.78
CA THR A 80 2.45 8.80 3.37
C THR A 80 2.42 9.16 4.86
N LYS A 81 1.67 10.20 5.24
CA LYS A 81 1.47 10.58 6.66
C LYS A 81 0.77 9.45 7.44
N GLN A 82 -0.25 8.85 6.86
CA GLN A 82 -1.02 7.76 7.47
C GLN A 82 -0.17 6.50 7.67
N ILE A 83 0.69 6.19 6.70
CA ILE A 83 1.69 5.12 6.81
C ILE A 83 2.65 5.41 7.97
N GLN A 84 3.24 6.60 8.05
CA GLN A 84 4.15 6.96 9.14
C GLN A 84 3.49 6.84 10.52
N ARG A 85 2.23 7.29 10.65
CA ARG A 85 1.41 7.12 11.85
C ARG A 85 1.21 5.64 12.18
N THR A 86 0.87 4.83 11.19
CA THR A 86 0.66 3.37 11.33
C THR A 86 1.93 2.67 11.79
N LEU A 87 3.08 2.96 11.16
CA LEU A 87 4.37 2.40 11.57
C LEU A 87 4.72 2.78 13.00
N SER A 88 4.56 4.06 13.36
CA SER A 88 4.79 4.55 14.72
C SER A 88 3.89 3.87 15.75
N TYR A 89 2.62 3.64 15.39
CA TYR A 89 1.67 2.93 16.24
C TYR A 89 2.08 1.46 16.45
N VAL A 90 2.42 0.74 15.37
CA VAL A 90 2.85 -0.66 15.43
C VAL A 90 4.15 -0.82 16.19
N GLN A 91 5.12 0.08 15.99
CA GLN A 91 6.38 0.10 16.75
C GLN A 91 6.16 0.21 18.26
N ARG A 92 5.28 1.13 18.69
CA ARG A 92 5.02 1.38 20.11
C ARG A 92 4.17 0.29 20.77
N ASN A 93 3.14 -0.20 20.09
CA ASN A 93 2.14 -1.09 20.69
C ASN A 93 2.39 -2.58 20.39
N TYR A 94 3.13 -2.90 19.33
CA TYR A 94 3.38 -4.26 18.85
C TYR A 94 4.87 -4.47 18.48
N PRO A 95 5.81 -4.21 19.41
CA PRO A 95 7.25 -4.19 19.11
C PRO A 95 7.79 -5.54 18.63
N GLN A 96 7.22 -6.66 19.10
CA GLN A 96 7.63 -8.01 18.68
C GLN A 96 7.24 -8.28 17.23
N GLN A 97 6.01 -7.95 16.85
CA GLN A 97 5.52 -8.09 15.49
C GLN A 97 6.25 -7.12 14.56
N TRP A 98 6.50 -5.90 15.01
CA TRP A 98 7.32 -4.93 14.30
C TRP A 98 8.70 -5.48 13.94
N ALA A 99 9.43 -6.04 14.91
CA ALA A 99 10.76 -6.61 14.69
C ALA A 99 10.74 -7.73 13.64
N LYS A 100 9.72 -8.60 13.68
CA LYS A 100 9.52 -9.64 12.67
C LYS A 100 9.25 -9.06 11.28
N ILE A 101 8.38 -8.05 11.18
CA ILE A 101 8.05 -7.37 9.91
C ILE A 101 9.31 -6.73 9.31
N VAL A 102 10.08 -5.99 10.11
CA VAL A 102 11.33 -5.38 9.64
C VAL A 102 12.29 -6.44 9.12
N ARG A 103 12.49 -7.54 9.87
CA ARG A 103 13.33 -8.65 9.43
C ARG A 103 12.86 -9.27 8.10
N GLN A 104 11.55 -9.33 7.89
CA GLN A 104 10.97 -9.93 6.70
C GLN A 104 11.07 -9.05 5.44
N TYR A 105 11.01 -7.72 5.59
CA TYR A 105 10.84 -6.80 4.46
C TYR A 105 11.96 -5.77 4.27
N ALA A 106 12.83 -5.56 5.26
CA ALA A 106 13.93 -4.59 5.18
C ALA A 106 15.20 -5.12 4.48
N GLY A 107 15.18 -6.39 4.02
CA GLY A 107 16.24 -6.98 3.21
C GLY A 107 16.36 -6.39 1.82
#